data_AF-A0A842UGI0-F1
#
_entry.id   AF-A0A842UGI0-F1
#
_cell.length_a   1.000
_cell.length_b   1.000
_cell.length_c   1.000
_cell.angle_alpha   90.00
_cell.angle_beta   90.00
_cell.angle_gamma   90.00
#
_symmetry.space_group_name_H-M   'P 1'
#
loop_
_entity.id
_entity.type
_entity.pdbx_description
1 polymer ?
#
loop_
_entity_poly.entity_id
_entity_poly.type
_entity_poly.pdbx_seq_one_letter_code
_entity_poly.pdbx_strand_id
1 'polypeptide(L)'
;MKSHRNKGLMGVGTLIIFIAIILIAAVASSVLITTGGSLQQKALVTGVQTEESVASGVEAISLMATDASENHSVQHFELLIRMQSGSEPINLNNSVITVDTTDTYQNLDYNTTIDKNLFSALSGGTHHFIVQYVKQGPDNENGYLNRGDVVKLKFNTINAIDENQKIRIRFIPRVGQMTQIDVMTPDVMSDQRVQLWPT
;
A
#
# COMPACT_ATOMS: atom_id res chain seq x y z
N MET A 1 -82.78 6.91 30.62
CA MET A 1 -82.05 7.70 29.61
C MET A 1 -80.57 7.88 29.98
N LYS A 2 -79.69 6.87 29.83
CA LYS A 2 -78.23 7.02 30.01
C LYS A 2 -77.49 5.90 29.24
N SER A 3 -77.15 6.09 27.96
CA SER A 3 -76.24 5.16 27.24
C SER A 3 -75.53 5.74 26.00
N HIS A 4 -75.78 7.01 25.61
CA HIS A 4 -75.12 7.60 24.43
C HIS A 4 -73.77 8.27 24.75
N ARG A 5 -73.43 8.49 26.02
CA ARG A 5 -72.20 9.20 26.44
C ARG A 5 -70.94 8.31 26.41
N ASN A 6 -71.09 7.00 26.61
CA ASN A 6 -69.96 6.06 26.64
C ASN A 6 -69.36 5.78 25.25
N LYS A 7 -70.15 5.90 24.17
CA LYS A 7 -69.67 5.69 22.80
C LYS A 7 -68.73 6.81 22.31
N GLY A 8 -69.02 8.07 22.67
CA GLY A 8 -68.14 9.21 22.37
C GLY A 8 -66.82 9.17 23.15
N LEU A 9 -66.85 8.69 24.40
CA LEU A 9 -65.65 8.50 25.21
C LEU A 9 -64.72 7.40 24.67
N MET A 10 -65.29 6.34 24.09
CA MET A 10 -64.55 5.23 23.49
C MET A 10 -63.80 5.64 22.21
N GLY A 11 -64.37 6.58 21.44
CA GLY A 11 -63.74 7.14 20.23
C GLY A 11 -62.52 8.04 20.53
N VAL A 12 -62.53 8.75 21.67
CA VAL A 12 -61.38 9.56 22.10
C VAL A 12 -60.19 8.66 22.46
N GLY A 13 -60.44 7.52 23.13
CA GLY A 13 -59.40 6.54 23.44
C GLY A 13 -58.72 5.95 22.19
N THR A 14 -59.50 5.64 21.15
CA THR A 14 -58.94 5.14 19.88
C THR A 14 -58.10 6.19 19.15
N LEU A 15 -58.47 7.47 19.23
CA LEU A 15 -57.77 8.57 18.56
C LEU A 15 -56.42 8.86 19.24
N ILE A 16 -56.36 8.74 20.57
CA ILE A 16 -55.12 8.85 21.35
C ILE A 16 -54.13 7.74 20.95
N ILE A 17 -54.59 6.49 20.86
CA ILE A 17 -53.76 5.34 20.47
C ILE A 17 -53.27 5.50 19.02
N PHE A 18 -54.14 5.98 18.13
CA PHE A 18 -53.77 6.21 16.74
C PHE A 18 -52.61 7.22 16.60
N ILE A 19 -52.69 8.34 17.31
CA ILE A 19 -51.62 9.35 17.32
C ILE A 19 -50.34 8.77 17.95
N ALA A 20 -50.47 8.01 19.05
CA ALA A 20 -49.32 7.39 19.71
C ALA A 20 -48.56 6.43 18.78
N ILE A 21 -49.27 5.60 18.00
CA ILE A 21 -48.65 4.67 17.04
C ILE A 21 -47.92 5.43 15.93
N ILE A 22 -48.50 6.52 15.42
CA ILE A 22 -47.86 7.34 14.39
C ILE A 22 -46.55 7.94 14.90
N LEU A 23 -46.52 8.43 16.14
CA LEU A 23 -45.30 8.98 16.74
C LEU A 23 -44.22 7.91 16.94
N ILE A 24 -44.61 6.71 17.42
CA ILE A 24 -43.68 5.58 17.57
C ILE A 24 -43.14 5.16 16.19
N ALA A 25 -43.99 5.06 15.18
CA ALA A 25 -43.60 4.71 13.82
C ALA A 25 -42.65 5.75 13.20
N ALA A 26 -42.85 7.04 13.47
CA ALA A 26 -41.96 8.10 13.00
C ALA A 26 -40.55 8.00 13.60
N VAL A 27 -40.45 7.77 14.91
CA VAL A 27 -39.16 7.59 15.59
C VAL A 27 -38.46 6.32 15.10
N ALA A 28 -39.19 5.20 15.01
CA ALA A 28 -38.65 3.94 14.50
C ALA A 28 -38.13 4.08 13.07
N SER A 29 -38.87 4.77 12.18
CA SER A 29 -38.46 5.04 10.81
C SER A 29 -37.21 5.92 10.73
N SER A 30 -37.12 6.94 11.58
CA SER A 30 -35.93 7.81 11.67
C SER A 30 -34.68 7.02 12.02
N VAL A 31 -34.76 6.11 13.01
CA VAL A 31 -33.65 5.22 13.37
C VAL A 31 -33.31 4.26 12.23
N LEU A 32 -34.31 3.64 11.60
CA LEU A 32 -34.09 2.72 10.48
C LEU A 32 -33.37 3.39 9.30
N ILE A 33 -33.77 4.61 8.93
CA ILE A 33 -33.13 5.37 7.85
C ILE A 33 -31.71 5.75 8.24
N THR A 34 -31.51 6.23 9.47
CA THR A 34 -30.19 6.66 9.95
C THR A 34 -29.21 5.50 10.00
N THR A 35 -29.63 4.36 10.55
CA THR A 35 -28.81 3.15 10.62
C THR A 35 -28.57 2.58 9.22
N GLY A 36 -29.59 2.51 8.37
CA GLY A 36 -29.45 2.06 6.98
C GLY A 36 -28.48 2.93 6.19
N GLY A 37 -28.58 4.25 6.31
CA GLY A 37 -27.67 5.21 5.66
C GLY A 37 -26.23 5.10 6.16
N SER A 38 -26.03 4.99 7.49
CA SER A 38 -24.69 4.80 8.06
C SER A 38 -24.04 3.49 7.60
N LEU A 39 -24.82 2.40 7.56
CA LEU A 39 -24.35 1.11 7.04
C LEU A 39 -23.99 1.17 5.56
N GLN A 40 -24.79 1.86 4.74
CA GLN A 40 -24.50 2.06 3.31
C GLN A 40 -23.23 2.86 3.09
N GLN A 41 -23.04 3.97 3.81
CA GLN A 41 -21.82 4.78 3.72
C GLN A 41 -20.59 3.96 4.14
N LYS A 42 -20.71 3.20 5.24
CA LYS A 42 -19.61 2.34 5.70
C LYS A 42 -19.31 1.22 4.70
N ALA A 43 -20.33 0.61 4.12
CA ALA A 43 -20.19 -0.40 3.07
C ALA A 43 -19.51 0.16 1.82
N LEU A 44 -19.86 1.37 1.39
CA LEU A 44 -19.23 2.05 0.25
C LEU A 44 -17.74 2.31 0.52
N VAL A 45 -17.41 2.94 1.66
CA VAL A 45 -16.02 3.23 2.03
C VAL A 45 -15.19 1.95 2.14
N THR A 46 -15.76 0.89 2.73
CA THR A 46 -15.08 -0.41 2.84
C THR A 46 -14.91 -1.06 1.47
N GLY A 47 -15.90 -0.92 0.58
CA GLY A 47 -15.85 -1.40 -0.80
C GLY A 47 -14.71 -0.76 -1.57
N VAL A 48 -14.64 0.57 -1.58
CA VAL A 48 -13.56 1.34 -2.24
C VAL A 48 -12.20 0.98 -1.65
N GLN A 49 -12.07 0.98 -0.32
CA GLN A 49 -10.80 0.63 0.33
C GLN A 49 -10.36 -0.82 0.01
N THR A 50 -11.31 -1.75 -0.06
CA THR A 50 -11.02 -3.15 -0.42
C THR A 50 -10.60 -3.25 -1.87
N GLU A 51 -11.30 -2.56 -2.78
CA GLU A 51 -10.97 -2.48 -4.20
C GLU A 51 -9.55 -1.93 -4.40
N GLU A 52 -9.23 -0.79 -3.78
CA GLU A 52 -7.89 -0.21 -3.82
C GLU A 52 -6.84 -1.18 -3.27
N SER A 53 -7.14 -1.88 -2.16
CA SER A 53 -6.21 -2.79 -1.52
C SER A 53 -5.94 -4.08 -2.30
N VAL A 54 -6.87 -4.52 -3.16
CA VAL A 54 -6.69 -5.73 -3.99
C VAL A 54 -6.20 -5.42 -5.40
N ALA A 55 -6.63 -4.28 -5.97
CA ALA A 55 -6.28 -3.87 -7.33
C ALA A 55 -4.92 -3.17 -7.39
N SER A 56 -4.52 -2.48 -6.31
CA SER A 56 -3.23 -1.79 -6.28
C SER A 56 -2.09 -2.75 -5.99
N GLY A 57 -1.05 -2.64 -6.80
CA GLY A 57 0.17 -3.41 -6.69
C GLY A 57 1.29 -2.83 -7.54
N VAL A 58 2.51 -3.26 -7.22
CA VAL A 58 3.72 -2.95 -7.97
C VAL A 58 4.27 -4.24 -8.55
N GLU A 59 4.75 -4.16 -9.78
CA GLU A 59 5.46 -5.24 -10.44
C GLU A 59 6.96 -4.94 -10.48
N ALA A 60 7.76 -5.89 -10.01
CA ALA A 60 9.20 -5.85 -10.14
C ALA A 60 9.62 -6.35 -11.52
N ILE A 61 10.33 -5.50 -12.27
CA ILE A 61 10.80 -5.81 -13.62
C ILE A 61 12.18 -6.45 -13.58
N SER A 62 13.12 -5.85 -12.86
CA SER A 62 14.50 -6.34 -12.79
C SER A 62 15.17 -5.96 -11.49
N LEU A 63 16.02 -6.85 -10.97
CA LEU A 63 16.89 -6.59 -9.83
C LEU A 63 18.34 -6.74 -10.28
N MET A 64 19.13 -5.69 -10.07
CA MET A 64 20.57 -5.70 -10.35
C MET A 64 21.32 -5.38 -9.06
N ALA A 65 22.43 -6.05 -8.84
CA ALA A 65 23.40 -5.73 -7.80
C ALA A 65 24.68 -5.19 -8.45
N THR A 66 25.33 -4.22 -7.82
CA THR A 66 26.58 -3.62 -8.28
C THR A 66 27.61 -3.66 -7.15
N ASP A 67 28.89 -3.55 -7.54
CA ASP A 67 30.09 -3.46 -6.67
C ASP A 67 30.78 -4.77 -6.31
N ALA A 68 30.56 -5.83 -7.10
CA ALA A 68 31.16 -7.14 -6.82
C ALA A 68 32.69 -7.24 -7.04
N SER A 69 33.36 -6.19 -7.56
CA SER A 69 34.70 -6.34 -8.16
C SER A 69 35.88 -6.24 -7.20
N GLU A 70 35.72 -5.67 -6.01
CA GLU A 70 36.86 -5.51 -5.09
C GLU A 70 36.91 -6.62 -4.04
N ASN A 71 35.76 -7.17 -3.64
CA ASN A 71 35.66 -8.16 -2.56
C ASN A 71 34.71 -9.34 -2.86
N HIS A 72 34.31 -9.58 -4.13
CA HIS A 72 33.32 -10.60 -4.51
C HIS A 72 32.00 -10.51 -3.72
N SER A 73 31.66 -9.31 -3.27
CA SER A 73 30.47 -9.05 -2.46
C SER A 73 29.72 -7.86 -3.01
N VAL A 74 28.39 -7.89 -2.87
CA VAL A 74 27.52 -6.83 -3.38
C VAL A 74 26.87 -6.07 -2.24
N GLN A 75 26.87 -4.74 -2.35
CA GLN A 75 26.21 -3.86 -1.38
C GLN A 75 25.16 -2.95 -2.02
N HIS A 76 25.29 -2.66 -3.32
CA HIS A 76 24.42 -1.72 -4.03
C HIS A 76 23.36 -2.45 -4.84
N PHE A 77 22.10 -2.17 -4.56
CA PHE A 77 20.97 -2.78 -5.26
C PHE A 77 20.18 -1.76 -6.06
N GLU A 78 19.87 -2.12 -7.31
CA GLU A 78 18.97 -1.41 -8.21
C GLU A 78 17.76 -2.29 -8.50
N LEU A 79 16.60 -1.92 -7.95
CA LEU A 79 15.33 -2.58 -8.22
C LEU A 79 14.49 -1.70 -9.16
N LEU A 80 14.21 -2.20 -10.36
CA LEU A 80 13.37 -1.52 -11.32
C LEU A 80 11.93 -2.02 -11.19
N ILE A 81 11.00 -1.11 -10.95
CA ILE A 81 9.59 -1.41 -10.71
C ILE A 81 8.68 -0.55 -11.59
N ARG A 82 7.49 -1.08 -11.84
CA ARG A 82 6.37 -0.34 -12.43
C ARG A 82 5.09 -0.65 -11.67
N MET A 83 4.10 0.21 -11.84
CA MET A 83 2.78 -0.03 -11.30
C MET A 83 2.07 -1.14 -12.09
N GLN A 84 1.36 -2.04 -11.39
CA GLN A 84 0.54 -3.07 -12.02
C GLN A 84 -0.67 -2.43 -12.74
N SER A 85 -1.19 -3.10 -13.76
CA SER A 85 -2.41 -2.67 -14.45
C SER A 85 -3.60 -2.64 -13.48
N GLY A 86 -4.31 -1.51 -13.45
CA GLY A 86 -5.48 -1.34 -12.58
C GLY A 86 -5.17 -0.78 -11.19
N SER A 87 -3.90 -0.56 -10.85
CA SER A 87 -3.54 0.11 -9.60
C SER A 87 -3.84 1.62 -9.65
N GLU A 88 -4.15 2.15 -8.48
CA GLU A 88 -4.14 3.59 -8.20
C GLU A 88 -2.71 4.09 -7.92
N PRO A 89 -2.45 5.40 -8.07
CA PRO A 89 -1.20 6.05 -7.68
C PRO A 89 -0.67 5.61 -6.32
N ILE A 90 0.59 5.17 -6.27
CA ILE A 90 1.23 4.73 -5.03
C ILE A 90 2.13 5.83 -4.49
N ASN A 91 1.86 6.30 -3.27
CA ASN A 91 2.71 7.25 -2.57
C ASN A 91 3.95 6.54 -2.01
N LEU A 92 5.13 6.93 -2.51
CA LEU A 92 6.40 6.32 -2.13
C LEU A 92 6.87 6.75 -0.73
N ASN A 93 6.43 7.91 -0.23
CA ASN A 93 6.74 8.37 1.14
C ASN A 93 6.11 7.47 2.21
N ASN A 94 4.99 6.82 1.90
CA ASN A 94 4.34 5.87 2.80
C ASN A 94 4.61 4.41 2.39
N SER A 95 5.69 4.16 1.65
CA SER A 95 6.13 2.82 1.28
C SER A 95 7.43 2.48 1.97
N VAL A 96 7.61 1.21 2.30
CA VAL A 96 8.81 0.70 2.95
C VAL A 96 9.37 -0.44 2.12
N ILE A 97 10.70 -0.46 1.98
CA ILE A 97 11.41 -1.61 1.42
C ILE A 97 12.03 -2.38 2.59
N THR A 98 11.74 -3.66 2.67
CA THR A 98 12.41 -4.56 3.60
C THR A 98 13.36 -5.45 2.84
N VAL A 99 14.61 -5.51 3.29
CA VAL A 99 15.61 -6.45 2.79
C VAL A 99 15.97 -7.41 3.91
N ASP A 100 15.87 -8.69 3.60
CA ASP A 100 16.08 -9.80 4.50
C ASP A 100 17.12 -10.73 3.87
N THR A 101 18.31 -10.74 4.45
CA THR A 101 19.45 -11.56 4.05
C THR A 101 19.67 -12.62 5.13
N THR A 102 20.48 -13.65 4.86
CA THR A 102 20.85 -14.69 5.83
C THR A 102 21.18 -14.16 7.23
N ASP A 103 21.92 -13.05 7.33
CA ASP A 103 22.45 -12.54 8.60
C ASP A 103 21.79 -11.24 9.10
N THR A 104 21.05 -10.52 8.23
CA THR A 104 20.53 -9.18 8.58
C THR A 104 19.14 -8.94 8.02
N TYR A 105 18.35 -8.21 8.80
CA TYR A 105 17.06 -7.68 8.42
C TYR A 105 17.10 -6.15 8.51
N GLN A 106 16.71 -5.48 7.44
CA GLN A 106 16.66 -4.02 7.38
C GLN A 106 15.36 -3.53 6.76
N ASN A 107 14.82 -2.45 7.32
CA ASN A 107 13.79 -1.64 6.69
C ASN A 107 14.43 -0.39 6.11
N LEU A 108 13.90 0.10 4.99
CA LEU A 108 14.38 1.27 4.27
C LEU A 108 13.20 2.18 3.99
N ASP A 109 13.34 3.44 4.39
CA ASP A 109 12.35 4.49 4.20
C ASP A 109 12.67 5.33 2.96
N TYR A 110 11.64 5.92 2.36
CA TYR A 110 11.85 6.77 1.20
C TYR A 110 12.51 8.10 1.59
N ASN A 111 13.58 8.48 0.89
CA ASN A 111 14.25 9.75 1.08
C ASN A 111 14.35 10.53 -0.25
N THR A 112 13.99 11.81 -0.22
CA THR A 112 13.98 12.73 -1.38
C THR A 112 15.14 13.72 -1.39
N THR A 113 15.85 13.86 -0.26
CA THR A 113 16.92 14.84 -0.04
C THR A 113 18.29 14.32 -0.51
N ILE A 114 18.46 12.99 -0.54
CA ILE A 114 19.69 12.33 -0.96
C ILE A 114 19.82 12.36 -2.49
N ASP A 115 21.05 12.57 -2.98
CA ASP A 115 21.33 12.64 -4.41
C ASP A 115 21.02 11.30 -5.12
N LYS A 116 20.12 11.36 -6.11
CA LYS A 116 19.54 10.18 -6.80
C LYS A 116 20.57 9.38 -7.61
N ASN A 117 21.75 9.97 -7.84
CA ASN A 117 22.77 9.44 -8.74
C ASN A 117 23.93 8.73 -8.01
N LEU A 118 24.11 8.96 -6.71
CA LEU A 118 25.30 8.49 -5.97
C LEU A 118 24.94 7.51 -4.86
N PHE A 119 25.36 6.25 -5.00
CA PHE A 119 25.18 5.23 -3.95
C PHE A 119 25.96 5.52 -2.67
N SER A 120 27.09 6.23 -2.77
CA SER A 120 27.89 6.65 -1.60
C SER A 120 27.15 7.62 -0.68
N ALA A 121 26.09 8.27 -1.17
CA ALA A 121 25.23 9.14 -0.37
C ALA A 121 24.22 8.35 0.49
N LEU A 122 24.09 7.03 0.27
CA LEU A 122 23.34 6.07 1.08
C LEU A 122 24.26 5.34 2.08
N SER A 123 25.27 6.05 2.60
CA SER A 123 26.32 5.51 3.47
C SER A 123 25.77 4.66 4.63
N GLY A 124 26.50 3.57 4.91
CA GLY A 124 26.16 2.51 5.87
C GLY A 124 25.71 3.04 7.23
N GLY A 125 24.50 2.67 7.62
CA GLY A 125 23.81 3.12 8.84
C GLY A 125 22.54 3.92 8.58
N THR A 126 22.32 4.39 7.35
CA THR A 126 21.13 5.15 7.00
C THR A 126 20.11 4.28 6.27
N HIS A 127 18.96 4.05 6.92
CA HIS A 127 17.88 3.19 6.45
C HIS A 127 17.03 3.85 5.36
N HIS A 128 17.61 4.16 4.21
CA HIS A 128 16.91 4.87 3.14
C HIS A 128 17.03 4.20 1.77
N PHE A 129 15.97 4.35 0.98
CA PHE A 129 16.01 4.12 -0.46
C PHE A 129 15.68 5.41 -1.21
N ILE A 130 16.28 5.55 -2.39
CA ILE A 130 16.05 6.67 -3.30
C ILE A 130 15.35 6.15 -4.56
N VAL A 131 14.52 7.03 -5.14
CA VAL A 131 13.75 6.73 -6.35
C VAL A 131 14.25 7.60 -7.48
N GLN A 132 14.66 6.97 -8.58
CA GLN A 132 14.99 7.62 -9.84
C GLN A 132 13.95 7.24 -10.90
N TYR A 133 13.29 8.23 -11.50
CA TYR A 133 12.37 8.00 -12.62
C TYR A 133 13.17 7.70 -13.89
N VAL A 134 13.00 6.50 -14.44
CA VAL A 134 13.62 6.07 -15.70
C VAL A 134 12.76 6.51 -16.88
N LYS A 135 11.44 6.40 -16.71
CA LYS A 135 10.43 6.96 -17.61
C LYS A 135 9.33 7.61 -16.79
N GLN A 136 8.96 8.81 -17.24
CA GLN A 136 7.87 9.59 -16.68
C GLN A 136 6.70 9.52 -17.66
N GLY A 137 5.55 9.12 -17.16
CA GLY A 137 4.26 9.20 -17.83
C GLY A 137 3.73 10.63 -17.86
N PRO A 138 2.56 10.84 -18.50
CA PRO A 138 1.96 12.16 -18.65
C PRO A 138 1.58 12.81 -17.32
N ASP A 139 1.23 12.00 -16.31
CA ASP A 139 0.77 12.46 -14.99
C ASP A 139 1.87 12.31 -13.92
N ASN A 140 3.15 12.47 -14.27
CA ASN A 140 4.24 12.26 -13.31
C ASN A 140 4.18 13.25 -12.13
N GLU A 141 4.22 12.73 -10.91
CA GLU A 141 4.31 13.51 -9.67
C GLU A 141 5.48 13.01 -8.82
N ASN A 142 6.28 13.93 -8.27
CA ASN A 142 7.44 13.56 -7.45
C ASN A 142 7.01 12.88 -6.15
N GLY A 143 7.56 11.69 -5.88
CA GLY A 143 7.21 10.89 -4.70
C GLY A 143 5.97 10.03 -4.89
N TYR A 144 5.37 10.03 -6.08
CA TYR A 144 4.31 9.10 -6.46
C TYR A 144 4.75 8.23 -7.63
N LEU A 145 4.19 7.03 -7.69
CA LEU A 145 4.30 6.12 -8.81
C LEU A 145 2.97 6.09 -9.54
N ASN A 146 2.91 6.73 -10.71
CA ASN A 146 1.70 6.86 -11.52
C ASN A 146 1.69 5.91 -12.72
N ARG A 147 0.55 5.83 -13.41
CA ARG A 147 0.40 4.96 -14.58
C ARG A 147 1.36 5.38 -15.69
N GLY A 148 2.14 4.40 -16.18
CA GLY A 148 3.13 4.62 -17.23
C GLY A 148 4.49 5.07 -16.71
N ASP A 149 4.63 5.33 -15.41
CA ASP A 149 5.94 5.56 -14.79
C ASP A 149 6.70 4.25 -14.64
N VAL A 150 8.00 4.33 -14.89
CA VAL A 150 8.96 3.27 -14.57
C VAL A 150 10.02 3.89 -13.67
N VAL A 151 10.17 3.35 -12.48
CA VAL A 151 11.10 3.88 -11.49
C VAL A 151 12.14 2.85 -11.10
N LYS A 152 13.35 3.35 -10.84
CA LYS A 152 14.47 2.61 -10.30
C LYS A 152 14.63 2.98 -8.84
N LEU A 153 14.45 2.00 -7.97
CA LEU A 153 14.73 2.06 -6.55
C LEU A 153 16.20 1.72 -6.35
N LYS A 154 16.94 2.58 -5.66
CA LYS A 154 18.32 2.33 -5.28
C LYS A 154 18.42 2.29 -3.77
N PHE A 155 19.09 1.27 -3.25
CA PHE A 155 19.32 1.11 -1.83
C PHE A 155 20.61 0.34 -1.58
N ASN A 156 21.14 0.50 -0.37
CA ASN A 156 22.31 -0.24 0.10
C ASN A 156 21.91 -1.23 1.18
N THR A 157 22.66 -2.31 1.29
CA THR A 157 22.59 -3.22 2.44
C THR A 157 23.56 -2.80 3.53
N ILE A 158 23.18 -3.02 4.79
CA ILE A 158 24.04 -2.72 5.96
C ILE A 158 25.35 -3.48 5.84
N ASN A 159 25.27 -4.77 5.54
CA ASN A 159 26.42 -5.63 5.31
C ASN A 159 26.56 -5.91 3.80
N ALA A 160 27.80 -6.07 3.35
CA ALA A 160 28.07 -6.63 2.05
C ALA A 160 27.54 -8.08 2.00
N ILE A 161 26.97 -8.46 0.86
CA ILE A 161 26.40 -9.78 0.64
C ILE A 161 27.37 -10.57 -0.22
N ASP A 162 27.81 -11.70 0.31
CA ASP A 162 28.78 -12.57 -0.35
C ASP A 162 28.10 -13.48 -1.40
N GLU A 163 28.92 -14.28 -2.07
CA GLU A 163 28.51 -15.33 -2.99
C GLU A 163 27.63 -16.38 -2.29
N ASN A 164 26.74 -17.02 -3.05
CA ASN A 164 25.89 -18.12 -2.59
C ASN A 164 24.98 -17.78 -1.38
N GLN A 165 24.55 -16.52 -1.25
CA GLN A 165 23.65 -16.05 -0.19
C GLN A 165 22.23 -15.81 -0.72
N LYS A 166 21.23 -16.09 0.14
CA LYS A 166 19.82 -15.83 -0.17
C LYS A 166 19.46 -14.40 0.22
N ILE A 167 18.79 -13.70 -0.69
CA ILE A 167 18.28 -12.35 -0.48
C ILE A 167 16.77 -12.36 -0.73
N ARG A 168 16.03 -11.78 0.20
CA ARG A 168 14.60 -11.53 0.08
C ARG A 168 14.34 -10.03 0.18
N ILE A 169 13.79 -9.47 -0.89
CA ILE A 169 13.41 -8.06 -0.95
C ILE A 169 11.89 -8.00 -1.00
N ARG A 170 11.31 -7.18 -0.13
CA ARG A 170 9.87 -6.91 -0.08
C ARG A 170 9.63 -5.42 -0.26
N PHE A 171 8.82 -5.07 -1.24
CA PHE A 171 8.27 -3.73 -1.38
C PHE A 171 6.85 -3.73 -0.79
N ILE A 172 6.63 -2.88 0.21
CA ILE A 172 5.36 -2.81 0.94
C ILE A 172 4.79 -1.39 0.76
N PRO A 173 3.77 -1.21 -0.08
CA PRO A 173 3.05 0.06 -0.16
C PRO A 173 2.09 0.23 1.03
N ARG A 174 1.62 1.46 1.28
CA ARG A 174 0.60 1.75 2.30
C ARG A 174 -0.72 1.03 2.05
N VAL A 175 -1.11 0.92 0.78
CA VAL A 175 -2.33 0.26 0.30
C VAL A 175 -1.95 -0.54 -0.93
N GLY A 176 -2.49 -1.74 -1.06
CA GLY A 176 -2.20 -2.66 -2.16
C GLY A 176 -1.42 -3.90 -1.74
N GLN A 177 -1.10 -4.72 -2.71
CA GLN A 177 -0.35 -5.96 -2.54
C GLN A 177 1.14 -5.68 -2.33
N MET A 178 1.76 -6.46 -1.44
CA MET A 178 3.22 -6.47 -1.29
C MET A 178 3.87 -7.23 -2.45
N THR A 179 4.98 -6.70 -2.96
CA THR A 179 5.79 -7.35 -3.99
C THR A 179 7.00 -7.98 -3.31
N GLN A 180 7.17 -9.30 -3.46
CA GLN A 180 8.33 -10.01 -2.90
C GLN A 180 9.19 -10.60 -4.02
N ILE A 181 10.50 -10.45 -3.87
CA ILE A 181 11.52 -11.02 -4.75
C ILE A 181 12.46 -11.84 -3.88
N ASP A 182 12.52 -13.15 -4.15
CA ASP A 182 13.45 -14.07 -3.53
C ASP A 182 14.50 -14.43 -4.58
N VAL A 183 15.76 -14.07 -4.34
CA VAL A 183 16.88 -14.38 -5.23
C VAL A 183 18.05 -14.95 -4.44
N MET A 184 18.98 -15.57 -5.15
CA MET A 184 20.24 -16.07 -4.59
C MET A 184 21.39 -15.45 -5.37
N THR A 185 22.43 -15.00 -4.68
CA THR A 185 23.65 -14.54 -5.36
C THR A 185 24.35 -15.73 -6.01
N PRO A 186 24.98 -15.54 -7.20
CA PRO A 186 25.76 -16.59 -7.85
C PRO A 186 26.90 -17.11 -6.96
N ASP A 187 27.40 -18.31 -7.28
CA ASP A 187 28.53 -18.94 -6.59
C ASP A 187 29.88 -18.27 -6.92
N VAL A 188 29.94 -17.50 -8.02
CA VAL A 188 31.10 -16.67 -8.38
C VAL A 188 30.61 -15.35 -8.98
N MET A 189 31.08 -14.22 -8.44
CA MET A 189 30.79 -12.87 -8.95
C MET A 189 32.01 -12.28 -9.65
N SER A 190 32.13 -12.53 -10.96
CA SER A 190 33.27 -12.03 -11.77
C SER A 190 33.08 -10.61 -12.33
N ASP A 191 31.83 -10.16 -12.46
CA ASP A 191 31.47 -8.87 -13.07
C ASP A 191 31.04 -7.86 -12.01
N GLN A 192 31.41 -6.59 -12.20
CA GLN A 192 31.00 -5.47 -11.33
C GLN A 192 29.49 -5.31 -11.17
N ARG A 193 28.71 -5.79 -12.15
CA ARG A 193 27.25 -5.73 -12.15
C ARG A 193 26.71 -7.14 -12.36
N VAL A 194 25.87 -7.58 -11.42
CA VAL A 194 25.24 -8.90 -11.48
C VAL A 194 23.74 -8.71 -11.57
N GLN A 195 23.12 -9.25 -12.62
CA GLN A 195 21.66 -9.31 -12.72
C GLN A 195 21.16 -10.48 -11.87
N LEU A 196 20.29 -10.20 -10.91
CA LEU A 196 19.72 -11.19 -10.00
C LEU A 196 18.27 -11.57 -10.37
N TRP A 197 17.58 -10.74 -11.15
CA TRP A 197 16.20 -11.00 -11.60
C TRP A 197 15.88 -10.28 -12.93
N PRO A 198 15.06 -10.86 -13.82
CA PRO A 198 14.53 -12.24 -13.78
C PRO A 198 15.63 -13.24 -14.11
N THR A 199 15.63 -14.38 -13.41
CA THR A 199 16.51 -15.53 -13.67
C THR A 199 15.96 -16.39 -14.80
#